data_AF-A0A368GHF7-F1
#
_entry.id   AF-A0A368GHF7-F1
#
_cell.length_a   1.000
_cell.length_b   1.000
_cell.length_c   1.000
_cell.angle_alpha   90.00
_cell.angle_beta   90.00
_cell.angle_gamma   90.00
#
_symmetry.space_group_name_H-M   'P 1'
#
loop_
_entity.id
_entity.type
_entity.pdbx_description
1 polymer ?
#
loop_
_entity_poly.entity_id
_entity_poly.type
_entity_poly.pdbx_seq_one_letter_code
_entity_poly.pdbx_strand_id
1 'polypeptide(L)' 'MNTMMWENPLTFQHRNTLKDLLRYKEIPPMEKELMCGDVGVGAMASTTMIATIIATVVRNRFAVYTACDADPAPDL' A
#
# COMPACT_ATOMS: atom_id res chain seq x y z
N MET A 1 11.21 -4.86 -8.26
CA MET A 1 12.52 -4.46 -8.79
C MET A 1 13.59 -5.34 -8.17
N ASN A 2 14.78 -5.48 -8.77
CA ASN A 2 15.83 -6.26 -8.12
C ASN A 2 16.42 -5.51 -6.91
N THR A 3 17.21 -6.22 -6.09
CA THR A 3 17.81 -5.67 -4.85
C THR A 3 18.69 -4.44 -5.13
N MET A 4 19.57 -4.53 -6.12
CA MET A 4 20.46 -3.42 -6.48
C MET A 4 19.70 -2.16 -6.91
N MET A 5 18.57 -2.31 -7.61
CA MET A 5 17.70 -1.20 -7.96
C MET A 5 16.98 -0.64 -6.73
N TRP A 6 16.55 -1.50 -5.80
CA TRP A 6 15.86 -1.09 -4.57
C TRP A 6 16.77 -0.30 -3.63
N GLU A 7 18.04 -0.70 -3.53
CA GLU A 7 19.07 -0.08 -2.70
C GLU A 7 19.75 1.13 -3.35
N ASN A 8 19.49 1.37 -4.65
CA ASN A 8 20.06 2.51 -5.35
C ASN A 8 19.67 3.84 -4.67
N PRO A 9 20.63 4.76 -4.43
CA PRO A 9 20.37 6.06 -3.80
C PRO A 9 19.29 6.89 -4.50
N LEU A 10 19.18 6.83 -5.82
CA LEU A 10 18.14 7.54 -6.58
C LEU A 10 16.76 6.95 -6.31
N THR A 11 16.64 5.63 -6.27
CA THR A 11 15.38 4.96 -5.90
C THR A 11 14.96 5.36 -4.49
N PHE A 12 15.89 5.39 -3.54
CA PHE A 12 15.63 5.86 -2.18
C PHE A 12 15.11 7.31 -2.17
N GLN A 13 15.76 8.22 -2.90
CA GLN A 13 15.34 9.63 -3.01
C GLN A 13 13.93 9.75 -3.62
N HIS A 14 13.62 8.99 -4.67
CA HIS A 14 12.28 8.98 -5.28
C HIS A 14 11.22 8.50 -4.28
N ARG A 15 11.47 7.41 -3.54
CA ARG A 15 10.52 6.89 -2.55
C ARG A 15 10.30 7.88 -1.40
N ASN A 16 11.36 8.51 -0.90
CA ASN A 16 11.23 9.55 0.11
C ASN A 16 10.44 10.75 -0.42
N THR A 17 10.68 11.18 -1.66
CA THR A 17 9.90 12.25 -2.29
C THR A 17 8.40 11.92 -2.29
N LEU A 18 8.02 10.70 -2.69
CA LEU A 18 6.62 10.25 -2.68
C LEU A 18 6.02 10.24 -1.26
N LYS A 19 6.79 9.79 -0.25
CA LYS A 19 6.32 9.67 1.14
C LYS A 19 6.26 11.00 1.87
N ASP A 20 7.28 11.85 1.70
CA ASP A 20 7.47 13.05 2.49
C ASP A 20 6.73 14.24 1.88
N LEU A 21 6.84 14.43 0.56
CA LEU A 21 6.19 15.56 -0.13
C LEU A 21 4.74 15.23 -0.49
N LEU A 22 4.50 14.06 -1.09
CA LEU A 22 3.17 13.71 -1.61
C LEU A 22 2.32 12.89 -0.63
N ARG A 23 2.88 12.51 0.53
CA ARG A 23 2.20 11.71 1.56
C ARG A 23 1.61 10.40 1.05
N TYR A 24 2.27 9.78 0.07
CA TYR A 24 1.88 8.45 -0.41
C TYR A 24 2.15 7.39 0.66
N LYS A 25 1.22 6.44 0.77
CA LYS A 25 1.40 5.25 1.60
C LYS A 25 2.09 4.16 0.79
N GLU A 26 3.34 3.91 1.12
CA GLU A 26 4.14 2.83 0.53
C GLU A 26 3.77 1.49 1.17
N ILE A 27 3.48 0.48 0.34
CA ILE A 27 3.49 -0.93 0.76
C ILE A 27 4.91 -1.44 0.55
N PRO A 28 5.63 -1.88 1.60
CA PRO A 28 7.03 -2.26 1.47
C PRO A 28 7.18 -3.51 0.57
N PRO A 29 8.28 -3.62 -0.18
CA PRO A 29 8.60 -4.83 -0.92
C PRO A 29 8.94 -5.97 0.04
N MET A 30 8.90 -7.19 -0.48
CA MET A 30 9.33 -8.38 0.26
C MET A 30 10.68 -8.87 -0.25
N GLU A 31 11.34 -9.66 0.60
CA GLU A 31 12.49 -10.46 0.24
C GLU A 31 12.00 -11.79 -0.37
N LYS A 32 12.44 -12.07 -1.60
CA LYS A 32 12.17 -13.33 -2.31
C LYS A 32 13.33 -13.65 -3.24
N GLU A 33 13.38 -14.90 -3.70
CA GLU A 33 14.18 -15.25 -4.87
C GLU A 33 13.64 -14.47 -6.09
N LEU A 34 14.52 -13.66 -6.64
CA LEU A 34 14.25 -12.79 -7.78
C LEU A 34 14.49 -13.56 -9.08
N MET A 35 13.99 -13.02 -10.19
CA MET A 35 14.15 -13.63 -11.52
C MET A 35 15.62 -13.82 -11.96
N CYS A 36 16.57 -13.13 -11.30
CA CYS A 36 18.01 -13.31 -11.52
C CYS A 36 18.63 -14.48 -10.72
N GLY A 37 17.86 -15.15 -9.86
CA GLY A 37 18.34 -16.20 -8.96
C GLY A 37 18.85 -15.69 -7.61
N ASP A 38 18.94 -14.36 -7.43
CA ASP A 38 19.35 -13.77 -6.15
C ASP A 38 18.16 -13.68 -5.19
N VAL A 39 18.39 -14.01 -3.91
CA VAL A 39 17.44 -13.72 -2.84
C VAL A 39 17.71 -12.31 -2.33
N GLY A 40 16.70 -11.45 -2.36
CA GLY A 40 16.84 -10.12 -1.78
C GLY A 40 15.58 -9.26 -1.85
N VAL A 41 15.69 -8.07 -1.27
CA VAL A 41 14.58 -7.13 -1.11
C VAL A 41 14.28 -6.45 -2.43
N GLY A 42 13.00 -6.40 -2.81
CA GLY A 42 12.57 -5.68 -4.02
C GLY A 42 11.45 -6.39 -4.78
N ALA A 43 11.13 -7.63 -4.38
CA ALA A 43 9.95 -8.31 -4.86
C ALA A 43 8.69 -7.57 -4.42
N MET A 44 7.69 -7.51 -5.31
CA MET A 44 6.39 -6.94 -4.97
C MET A 44 5.76 -7.76 -3.83
N ALA A 45 5.07 -7.08 -2.90
CA ALA A 45 4.19 -7.76 -1.95
C ALA A 45 3.20 -8.68 -2.68
N SER A 46 2.76 -9.75 -2.03
CA SER A 46 1.79 -10.65 -2.66
C SER A 46 0.51 -9.90 -2.99
N THR A 47 -0.17 -10.29 -4.06
CA THR A 47 -1.46 -9.70 -4.45
C THR A 47 -2.48 -9.81 -3.30
N THR A 48 -2.47 -10.91 -2.56
CA THR A 48 -3.29 -11.11 -1.35
C THR A 48 -2.99 -10.08 -0.25
N MET A 49 -1.71 -9.80 0.01
CA MET A 49 -1.31 -8.81 1.01
C MET A 49 -1.71 -7.40 0.56
N ILE A 50 -1.45 -7.05 -0.71
CA ILE A 50 -1.85 -5.76 -1.28
C ILE A 50 -3.36 -5.56 -1.17
N ALA A 51 -4.16 -6.53 -1.62
CA ALA A 51 -5.62 -6.48 -1.54
C ALA A 51 -6.10 -6.33 -0.09
N THR A 52 -5.48 -7.03 0.86
CA THR A 52 -5.83 -6.97 2.29
C THR A 52 -5.53 -5.60 2.90
N ILE A 53 -4.37 -5.02 2.59
CA ILE A 53 -3.98 -3.68 3.06
C ILE A 53 -4.95 -2.64 2.50
N ILE A 54 -5.22 -2.69 1.19
CA ILE A 54 -6.14 -1.74 0.55
C ILE A 54 -7.56 -1.90 1.10
N ALA A 55 -8.09 -3.12 1.21
CA ALA A 55 -9.41 -3.36 1.79
C ALA A 55 -9.53 -2.81 3.21
N THR A 56 -8.48 -2.96 4.02
CA THR A 56 -8.42 -2.41 5.39
C THR A 56 -8.40 -0.88 5.39
N VAL A 57 -7.56 -0.26 4.55
CA VAL A 57 -7.49 1.21 4.43
C VAL A 57 -8.82 1.79 3.97
N VAL A 58 -9.47 1.13 3.01
CA VAL A 58 -10.76 1.54 2.46
C VAL A 58 -11.87 1.39 3.51
N ARG A 59 -11.98 0.26 4.21
CA ARG A 59 -12.95 0.08 5.31
C ARG A 59 -12.75 1.11 6.43
N ASN A 60 -11.50 1.36 6.83
CA ASN A 60 -11.19 2.36 7.85
C ASN A 60 -11.58 3.79 7.40
N ARG A 61 -11.53 4.09 6.10
CA ARG A 61 -12.00 5.38 5.57
C ARG A 61 -13.53 5.45 5.46
N PHE A 62 -14.20 4.35 5.10
CA PHE A 62 -15.66 4.30 5.09
C PHE A 62 -16.28 4.36 6.49
N ALA A 63 -15.57 3.92 7.54
CA ALA A 63 -16.00 4.10 8.93
C ALA A 63 -16.13 5.59 9.35
N VAL A 64 -15.55 6.52 8.59
CA VAL A 64 -15.65 7.98 8.84
C VAL A 64 -16.72 8.64 7.95
N TYR A 65 -17.27 7.95 6.95
CA TYR A 65 -18.26 8.50 6.00
C TYR A 65 -19.65 7.87 6.09
N THR A 66 -20.02 7.22 7.21
CA THR A 66 -21.45 7.07 7.51
C THR A 66 -21.93 8.37 8.16
N ALA A 67 -22.27 9.36 7.35
CA ALA A 67 -23.33 10.28 7.76
C ALA A 67 -24.61 9.45 7.81
N CYS A 68 -25.15 9.26 9.02
CA CYS A 68 -26.49 8.73 9.20
C CYS A 68 -27.49 9.71 8.59
N ASP A 69 -27.84 9.51 7.32
CA ASP A 69 -29.01 10.14 6.72
C ASP A 69 -29.66 9.14 5.77
N ALA A 70 -30.46 8.24 6.36
CA ALA A 70 -31.75 7.78 5.86
C ALA A 70 -32.16 6.50 6.61
N ASP A 71 -32.47 6.61 7.90
CA ASP A 71 -33.52 5.73 8.43
C ASP A 71 -34.83 6.24 7.81
N PRO A 72 -35.57 5.44 7.01
CA PRO A 72 -36.94 5.82 6.67
C PRO A 72 -37.71 5.92 8.00
N ALA A 73 -38.45 7.02 8.15
CA ALA A 73 -39.30 7.25 9.31
C ALA A 73 -40.16 6.00 9.57
N PRO A 74 -40.35 5.57 10.83
CA PRO A 74 -41.31 4.51 11.11
C PRO A 74 -42.68 5.01 10.68
N ASP A 75 -43.28 4.30 9.74
CA ASP A 75 -44.64 4.52 9.29
C ASP A 75 -45.59 4.48 10.50
N LEU A 76 -46.57 5.40 10.46
CA LEU A 76 -47.59 5.70 11.47
C LEU A 76 -48.13 4.48 12.27
#